data_AF-A0A132BDS0-F1
#
_entry.id   AF-A0A132BDS0-F1
#
_cell.length_a   1.000
_cell.length_b   1.000
_cell.length_c   1.000
_cell.angle_alpha   90.00
_cell.angle_beta   90.00
_cell.angle_gamma   90.00
#
_symmetry.space_group_name_H-M   'P 1'
#
loop_
_entity.id
_entity.type
_entity.pdbx_description
1 polymer ?
#
loop_
_entity_poly.entity_id
_entity_poly.type
_entity_poly.pdbx_seq_one_letter_code
_entity_poly.pdbx_strand_id
1 'polypeptide(L)'
;MLEDTCPLDNGRHEDPPNTLFSIGDLNRLPLEILQGILVDGIDFASLTSLRRVSRGMRSTIDSLPKYKAIVTHAPASIRAALSLETGIYWSCSHLYHELCSNACVFCGHFGANLNVLICKRVCIDCFTTDVQCLPVGREYAKATWSLKESDLKNSDTRIPTARTLPWYYVTRLFSKGHASRKRIELLEHTAVGAIAINKYGSLDVILQQVN
;
A
#
# COMPACT_ATOMS: atom_id res chain seq x y z
N MET A 1 -6.49 8.54 16.21
CA MET A 1 -6.07 9.18 14.94
C MET A 1 -6.24 8.27 13.71
N LEU A 2 -5.68 7.04 13.66
CA LEU A 2 -6.08 6.01 12.68
C LEU A 2 -6.89 4.86 13.30
N GLU A 3 -6.70 4.62 14.59
CA GLU A 3 -7.39 3.55 15.32
C GLU A 3 -8.89 3.80 15.42
N ASP A 4 -9.28 5.07 15.50
CA ASP A 4 -10.68 5.51 15.56
C ASP A 4 -11.37 5.48 14.18
N THR A 5 -10.61 5.78 13.12
CA THR A 5 -11.14 5.92 11.76
C THR A 5 -11.06 4.62 10.96
N CYS A 6 -10.16 3.71 11.33
CA CYS A 6 -10.00 2.38 10.76
C CYS A 6 -9.85 1.34 11.90
N PRO A 7 -10.94 1.01 12.60
CA PRO A 7 -10.90 0.01 13.65
C PRO A 7 -10.65 -1.37 13.06
N LEU A 8 -9.64 -2.07 13.57
CA LEU A 8 -9.38 -3.46 13.23
C LEU A 8 -10.26 -4.36 14.11
N ASP A 9 -10.91 -5.34 13.50
CA ASP A 9 -11.75 -6.33 14.17
C ASP A 9 -10.99 -7.62 14.50
N ASN A 10 -9.68 -7.66 14.27
CA ASN A 10 -8.82 -8.76 14.65
C ASN A 10 -8.90 -9.00 16.18
N GLY A 11 -9.16 -10.26 16.57
CA GLY A 11 -9.30 -10.65 17.97
C GLY A 11 -10.58 -10.18 18.67
N ARG A 12 -11.53 -9.55 17.96
CA ARG A 12 -12.81 -9.07 18.54
C ARG A 12 -13.96 -10.06 18.40
N HIS A 13 -13.75 -11.15 17.69
CA HIS A 13 -14.78 -12.17 17.46
C HIS A 13 -14.41 -13.42 18.22
N GLU A 14 -15.23 -13.77 19.20
CA GLU A 14 -15.21 -15.10 19.82
C GLU A 14 -16.14 -16.00 19.00
N ASP A 15 -15.60 -17.10 18.50
CA ASP A 15 -16.42 -18.08 17.82
C ASP A 15 -17.12 -18.98 18.85
N PRO A 16 -18.44 -19.21 18.71
CA PRO A 16 -19.14 -20.08 19.63
C PRO A 16 -18.58 -21.51 19.55
N PRO A 17 -18.56 -22.24 20.68
CA PRO A 17 -18.10 -23.63 20.70
C PRO A 17 -18.90 -24.46 19.70
N ASN A 18 -18.21 -25.34 18.96
CA ASN A 18 -18.76 -26.22 17.90
C ASN A 18 -19.19 -25.54 16.58
N THR A 19 -18.67 -24.36 16.25
CA THR A 19 -18.89 -23.78 14.92
C THR A 19 -18.11 -24.54 13.84
N LEU A 20 -18.78 -25.01 12.80
CA LEU A 20 -18.12 -25.57 11.61
C LEU A 20 -17.46 -24.44 10.80
N PHE A 21 -16.13 -24.42 10.77
CA PHE A 21 -15.33 -23.45 10.03
C PHE A 21 -15.11 -23.89 8.57
N SER A 22 -16.18 -23.94 7.79
CA SER A 22 -16.04 -24.22 6.35
C SER A 22 -15.53 -22.99 5.60
N ILE A 23 -14.53 -23.19 4.75
CA ILE A 23 -14.08 -22.23 3.71
C ILE A 23 -14.64 -22.59 2.33
N GLY A 24 -15.67 -23.44 2.27
CA GLY A 24 -16.30 -23.89 1.02
C GLY A 24 -15.38 -24.81 0.22
N ASP A 25 -15.37 -24.66 -1.11
CA ASP A 25 -14.57 -25.48 -2.01
C ASP A 25 -13.05 -25.34 -1.82
N LEU A 26 -12.60 -24.27 -1.16
CA LEU A 26 -11.19 -24.06 -0.82
C LEU A 26 -10.66 -25.13 0.16
N ASN A 27 -11.55 -25.83 0.88
CA ASN A 27 -11.18 -26.99 1.71
C ASN A 27 -10.60 -28.15 0.90
N ARG A 28 -10.78 -28.16 -0.43
CA ARG A 28 -10.23 -29.19 -1.32
C ARG A 28 -8.74 -28.96 -1.62
N LEU A 29 -8.21 -27.78 -1.33
CA LEU A 29 -6.80 -27.47 -1.54
C LEU A 29 -5.95 -28.04 -0.39
N PRO A 30 -4.76 -28.60 -0.68
CA PRO A 30 -3.78 -28.88 0.36
C PRO A 30 -3.45 -27.62 1.16
N LEU A 31 -3.18 -27.78 2.45
CA LEU A 31 -2.98 -26.67 3.38
C LEU A 31 -1.87 -25.73 2.91
N GLU A 32 -0.77 -26.28 2.42
CA GLU A 32 0.41 -25.55 1.96
C GLU A 32 0.07 -24.68 0.74
N ILE A 33 -0.75 -25.21 -0.18
CA ILE A 33 -1.20 -24.49 -1.37
C ILE A 33 -2.14 -23.35 -0.97
N LEU A 34 -3.09 -23.62 -0.08
CA LEU A 34 -4.00 -22.59 0.43
C LEU A 34 -3.23 -21.47 1.14
N GLN A 35 -2.30 -21.83 2.04
CA GLN A 35 -1.48 -20.86 2.76
C GLN A 35 -0.60 -20.05 1.82
N GLY A 36 0.03 -20.68 0.81
CA GLY A 36 0.83 -19.99 -0.19
C GLY A 36 0.00 -18.97 -0.99
N ILE A 37 -1.21 -19.34 -1.40
CA ILE A 37 -2.13 -18.41 -2.09
C ILE A 37 -2.48 -17.23 -1.18
N LEU A 38 -2.86 -17.49 0.07
CA LEU A 38 -3.30 -16.43 1.00
C LEU A 38 -2.15 -15.49 1.41
N VAL A 39 -0.93 -16.01 1.56
CA VAL A 39 0.21 -15.27 2.08
C VAL A 39 0.98 -14.54 0.98
N ASP A 40 1.17 -15.19 -0.17
CA ASP A 40 2.03 -14.72 -1.26
C ASP A 40 1.25 -14.44 -2.55
N GLY A 41 0.21 -15.22 -2.84
CA GLY A 41 -0.52 -15.19 -4.12
C GLY A 41 -1.57 -14.08 -4.26
N ILE A 42 -1.95 -13.41 -3.18
CA ILE A 42 -2.92 -12.30 -3.21
C ILE A 42 -2.38 -11.06 -2.51
N ASP A 43 -2.91 -9.91 -2.92
CA ASP A 43 -2.60 -8.65 -2.26
C ASP A 43 -3.26 -8.57 -0.87
N PHE A 44 -2.67 -7.72 -0.02
CA PHE A 44 -3.09 -7.58 1.36
C PHE A 44 -4.52 -7.06 1.52
N ALA A 45 -4.98 -6.17 0.63
CA ALA A 45 -6.35 -5.68 0.65
C ALA A 45 -7.35 -6.81 0.32
N SER A 46 -7.06 -7.63 -0.69
CA SER A 46 -7.82 -8.84 -1.01
C SER A 46 -7.82 -9.84 0.15
N LEU A 47 -6.68 -10.05 0.82
CA LEU A 47 -6.60 -10.90 2.00
C LEU A 47 -7.53 -10.42 3.13
N THR A 48 -7.49 -9.11 3.45
CA THR A 48 -8.39 -8.55 4.47
C THR A 48 -9.87 -8.60 4.06
N SER A 49 -10.16 -8.55 2.76
CA SER A 49 -11.52 -8.71 2.22
C SER A 49 -12.00 -10.15 2.33
N LEU A 50 -11.18 -11.14 1.97
CA LEU A 50 -11.47 -12.56 2.13
C LEU A 50 -11.75 -12.92 3.59
N ARG A 51 -11.00 -12.35 4.53
CA ARG A 51 -11.20 -12.51 5.98
C ARG A 51 -12.63 -12.14 6.43
N ARG A 52 -13.35 -11.32 5.66
CA ARG A 52 -14.73 -10.90 5.95
C ARG A 52 -15.80 -11.76 5.30
N VAL A 53 -15.44 -12.69 4.40
CA VAL A 53 -16.39 -13.48 3.61
C VAL A 53 -17.09 -14.56 4.44
N SER A 54 -16.37 -15.25 5.32
CA SER A 54 -16.94 -16.27 6.20
C SER A 54 -16.16 -16.40 7.51
N ARG A 55 -16.78 -17.01 8.53
CA ARG A 55 -16.08 -17.31 9.80
C ARG A 55 -14.91 -18.28 9.59
N GLY A 56 -15.08 -19.27 8.70
CA GLY A 56 -14.00 -20.19 8.34
C GLY A 56 -12.81 -19.47 7.71
N MET A 57 -13.07 -18.52 6.81
CA MET A 57 -12.01 -17.75 6.16
C MET A 57 -11.33 -16.80 7.14
N ARG A 58 -12.11 -16.19 8.03
CA ARG A 58 -11.58 -15.38 9.13
C ARG A 58 -10.60 -16.17 10.00
N SER A 59 -11.04 -17.33 10.51
CA SER A 59 -10.24 -18.19 11.37
C SER A 59 -8.98 -18.69 10.63
N THR A 60 -9.12 -19.09 9.37
CA THR A 60 -8.00 -19.51 8.53
C THR A 60 -6.96 -18.41 8.39
N ILE A 61 -7.37 -17.18 8.03
CA ILE A 61 -6.45 -16.05 7.86
C ILE A 61 -5.84 -15.61 9.19
N ASP A 62 -6.61 -15.56 10.28
CA ASP A 62 -6.13 -15.21 11.61
C ASP A 62 -5.11 -16.22 12.16
N SER A 63 -5.17 -17.47 11.69
CA SER A 63 -4.21 -18.52 12.05
C SER A 63 -2.89 -18.46 11.27
N LEU A 64 -2.81 -17.68 10.17
CA LEU A 64 -1.59 -17.58 9.37
C LEU A 64 -0.46 -16.93 10.20
N PRO A 65 0.71 -17.57 10.35
CA PRO A 65 1.77 -17.07 11.22
C PRO A 65 2.22 -15.64 10.89
N LYS A 66 2.45 -15.33 9.60
CA LYS A 66 2.86 -14.00 9.15
C LYS A 66 1.79 -12.95 9.41
N TYR A 67 0.53 -13.25 9.11
CA TYR A 67 -0.59 -12.34 9.35
C TYR A 67 -0.78 -12.08 10.84
N LYS A 68 -0.77 -13.13 11.66
CA LYS A 68 -0.86 -13.05 13.12
C LYS A 68 0.25 -12.20 13.72
N ALA A 69 1.49 -12.37 13.25
CA ALA A 69 2.62 -11.56 13.69
C ALA A 69 2.43 -10.07 13.36
N ILE A 70 1.97 -9.73 12.14
CA ILE A 70 1.69 -8.34 11.74
C ILE A 70 0.59 -7.74 12.61
N VAL A 71 -0.52 -8.44 12.81
CA VAL A 71 -1.64 -8.00 13.66
C VAL A 71 -1.18 -7.74 15.10
N THR A 72 -0.31 -8.61 15.61
CA THR A 72 0.18 -8.54 17.00
C THR A 72 1.18 -7.41 17.21
N HIS A 73 2.15 -7.26 16.29
CA HIS A 73 3.30 -6.37 16.51
C HIS A 73 3.24 -5.06 15.73
N ALA A 74 2.48 -5.00 14.64
CA ALA A 74 2.43 -3.83 13.76
C ALA A 74 1.02 -3.56 13.20
N PRO A 75 -0.06 -3.53 14.01
CA PRO A 75 -1.42 -3.28 13.53
C PRO A 75 -1.57 -1.91 12.85
N ALA A 76 -0.72 -0.94 13.19
CA ALA A 76 -0.68 0.36 12.53
C ALA A 76 -0.37 0.26 11.02
N SER A 77 0.43 -0.73 10.60
CA SER A 77 0.72 -0.94 9.18
C SER A 77 -0.51 -1.36 8.39
N ILE A 78 -1.34 -2.24 8.97
CA ILE A 78 -2.64 -2.67 8.42
C ILE A 78 -3.56 -1.45 8.28
N ARG A 79 -3.70 -0.65 9.34
CA ARG A 79 -4.55 0.54 9.31
C ARG A 79 -4.10 1.53 8.26
N ALA A 80 -2.80 1.79 8.16
CA ALA A 80 -2.25 2.69 7.16
C ALA A 80 -2.51 2.17 5.74
N ALA A 81 -2.30 0.88 5.50
CA ALA A 81 -2.50 0.26 4.19
C ALA A 81 -3.96 0.31 3.72
N LEU A 82 -4.90 0.04 4.63
CA LEU A 82 -6.33 0.11 4.33
C LEU A 82 -6.80 1.56 4.16
N SER A 83 -6.35 2.45 5.03
CA SER A 83 -6.79 3.85 5.01
C SER A 83 -6.21 4.63 3.82
N LEU A 84 -4.99 4.29 3.41
CA LEU A 84 -4.32 4.86 2.23
C LEU A 84 -4.59 4.07 0.95
N GLU A 85 -5.35 2.98 1.02
CA GLU A 85 -5.68 2.11 -0.12
C GLU A 85 -4.45 1.54 -0.85
N THR A 86 -3.32 1.35 -0.14
CA THR A 86 -2.07 0.82 -0.73
C THR A 86 -1.93 -0.70 -0.59
N GLY A 87 -2.79 -1.35 0.21
CA GLY A 87 -2.71 -2.81 0.45
C GLY A 87 -2.90 -3.68 -0.79
N ILE A 88 -3.30 -3.10 -1.91
CA ILE A 88 -3.43 -3.77 -3.22
C ILE A 88 -2.09 -4.02 -3.93
N TYR A 89 -1.00 -3.40 -3.49
CA TYR A 89 0.29 -3.44 -4.20
C TYR A 89 1.27 -4.48 -3.66
N TRP A 90 0.96 -5.11 -2.54
CA TRP A 90 1.88 -6.01 -1.87
C TRP A 90 1.12 -7.08 -1.09
N SER A 91 1.75 -8.24 -0.92
CA SER A 91 1.18 -9.40 -0.23
C SER A 91 1.43 -9.33 1.29
N CYS A 92 0.81 -10.26 2.03
CA CYS A 92 1.09 -10.41 3.47
C CYS A 92 2.55 -10.77 3.74
N SER A 93 3.14 -11.60 2.88
CA SER A 93 4.54 -11.97 2.94
C SER A 93 5.48 -10.80 2.76
N HIS A 94 5.22 -9.94 1.76
CA HIS A 94 6.03 -8.74 1.52
C HIS A 94 6.01 -7.81 2.73
N LEU A 95 4.83 -7.50 3.28
CA LEU A 95 4.73 -6.67 4.47
C LEU A 95 5.44 -7.29 5.68
N TYR A 96 5.26 -8.59 5.91
CA TYR A 96 5.93 -9.30 7.00
C TYR A 96 7.45 -9.21 6.88
N HIS A 97 7.99 -9.50 5.70
CA HIS A 97 9.43 -9.45 5.45
C HIS A 97 10.01 -8.06 5.73
N GLU A 98 9.33 -7.01 5.25
CA GLU A 98 9.77 -5.64 5.45
C GLU A 98 9.68 -5.22 6.93
N LEU A 99 8.64 -5.63 7.65
CA LEU A 99 8.54 -5.36 9.09
C LEU A 99 9.59 -6.09 9.93
N CYS A 100 10.09 -7.23 9.44
CA CYS A 100 11.22 -7.94 10.06
C CYS A 100 12.59 -7.36 9.68
N SER A 101 12.67 -6.49 8.67
CA SER A 101 13.87 -5.77 8.33
C SER A 101 14.11 -4.59 9.27
N ASN A 102 15.36 -4.36 9.65
CA ASN A 102 15.77 -3.23 10.49
C ASN A 102 16.43 -2.10 9.70
N ALA A 103 16.75 -2.31 8.41
CA ALA A 103 17.54 -1.40 7.61
C ALA A 103 16.68 -0.54 6.69
N CYS A 104 17.06 0.73 6.54
CA CYS A 104 16.54 1.65 5.54
C CYS A 104 16.95 1.17 4.15
N VAL A 105 16.01 1.07 3.23
CA VAL A 105 16.27 0.62 1.86
C VAL A 105 17.24 1.53 1.08
N PHE A 106 17.34 2.81 1.45
CA PHE A 106 18.16 3.79 0.73
C PHE A 106 19.57 3.96 1.30
N CYS A 107 19.72 3.97 2.63
CA CYS A 107 20.99 4.29 3.28
C CYS A 107 21.55 3.19 4.20
N GLY A 108 20.80 2.10 4.42
CA GLY A 108 21.23 1.00 5.29
C GLY A 108 21.18 1.27 6.79
N HIS A 109 21.03 2.53 7.23
CA HIS A 109 20.82 2.88 8.64
C HIS A 109 19.50 2.31 9.19
N PHE A 110 19.27 2.42 10.49
CA PHE A 110 18.03 1.93 11.11
C PHE A 110 16.78 2.55 10.48
N GLY A 111 15.99 1.73 9.78
CA GLY A 111 14.78 2.15 9.09
C GLY A 111 13.61 2.14 10.04
N ALA A 112 13.46 3.15 10.90
CA ALA A 112 12.42 3.18 11.94
C ALA A 112 10.98 3.20 11.39
N ASN A 113 10.78 3.73 10.19
CA ASN A 113 9.47 3.94 9.58
C ASN A 113 9.19 2.92 8.47
N LEU A 114 7.92 2.70 8.18
CA LEU A 114 7.45 1.97 7.00
C LEU A 114 6.85 2.98 6.02
N ASN A 115 7.42 3.11 4.82
CA ASN A 115 6.75 3.79 3.73
C ASN A 115 5.68 2.85 3.17
N VAL A 116 4.41 3.16 3.46
CA VAL A 116 3.26 2.28 3.17
C VAL A 116 2.85 2.29 1.70
N LEU A 117 3.32 3.27 0.91
CA LEU A 117 3.10 3.34 -0.54
C LEU A 117 3.98 2.32 -1.28
N ILE A 118 5.28 2.29 -0.97
CA ILE A 118 6.24 1.34 -1.57
C ILE A 118 6.44 0.06 -0.75
N CYS A 119 5.86 -0.02 0.44
CA CYS A 119 6.07 -1.08 1.43
C CYS A 119 7.56 -1.34 1.69
N LYS A 120 8.30 -0.31 2.13
CA LYS A 120 9.74 -0.41 2.46
C LYS A 120 10.06 0.22 3.80
N ARG A 121 11.04 -0.35 4.51
CA ARG A 121 11.63 0.29 5.70
C ARG A 121 12.48 1.48 5.29
N VAL A 122 12.29 2.61 5.97
CA VAL A 122 12.97 3.88 5.69
C VAL A 122 13.29 4.60 7.00
N CYS A 123 14.48 5.19 7.11
CA CYS A 123 14.81 6.07 8.23
C CYS A 123 14.09 7.42 8.10
N ILE A 124 14.01 8.21 9.17
CA ILE A 124 13.30 9.49 9.14
C ILE A 124 13.94 10.49 8.16
N ASP A 125 15.27 10.48 8.04
CA ASP A 125 16.00 11.38 7.15
C ASP A 125 15.63 11.08 5.68
N CYS A 126 15.84 9.85 5.22
CA CYS A 126 15.45 9.45 3.86
C CYS A 126 13.95 9.62 3.61
N PHE A 127 13.10 9.37 4.61
CA PHE A 127 11.65 9.53 4.44
C PHE A 127 11.25 11.00 4.15
N THR A 128 12.02 11.97 4.64
CA THR A 128 11.74 13.39 4.48
C THR A 128 12.55 14.07 3.39
N THR A 129 13.71 13.54 3.03
CA THR A 129 14.63 14.16 2.06
C THR A 129 14.70 13.44 0.71
N ASP A 130 14.47 12.12 0.68
CA ASP A 130 14.58 11.35 -0.55
C ASP A 130 13.30 11.48 -1.38
N VAL A 131 13.44 11.99 -2.61
CA VAL A 131 12.32 12.17 -3.55
C VAL A 131 11.57 10.87 -3.85
N GLN A 132 12.23 9.72 -3.72
CA GLN A 132 11.62 8.40 -3.91
C GLN A 132 10.64 8.05 -2.78
N CYS A 133 10.78 8.65 -1.61
CA CYS A 133 9.83 8.49 -0.51
C CYS A 133 8.60 9.39 -0.64
N LEU A 134 8.68 10.45 -1.44
CA LEU A 134 7.71 11.52 -1.48
C LEU A 134 6.68 11.28 -2.60
N PRO A 135 5.43 10.90 -2.26
CA PRO A 135 4.38 10.77 -3.26
C PRO A 135 4.11 12.09 -3.99
N VAL A 136 3.71 12.01 -5.25
CA VAL A 136 3.34 13.17 -6.07
C VAL A 136 1.89 13.14 -6.52
N GLY A 137 1.26 14.32 -6.59
CA GLY A 137 -0.08 14.45 -7.15
C GLY A 137 -0.09 14.26 -8.67
N ARG A 138 -1.21 13.79 -9.23
CA ARG A 138 -1.38 13.57 -10.68
C ARG A 138 -1.00 14.79 -11.53
N GLU A 139 -1.49 15.97 -11.17
CA GLU A 139 -1.22 17.19 -11.96
C GLU A 139 0.25 17.61 -11.88
N TYR A 140 0.89 17.43 -10.72
CA TYR A 140 2.33 17.65 -10.57
C TYR A 140 3.11 16.66 -11.45
N ALA A 141 2.75 15.37 -11.40
CA ALA A 141 3.38 14.35 -12.22
C ALA A 141 3.29 14.67 -13.72
N LYS A 142 2.12 15.08 -14.22
CA LYS A 142 1.94 15.48 -15.63
C LYS A 142 2.80 16.68 -16.00
N ALA A 143 2.81 17.72 -15.17
CA ALA A 143 3.54 18.95 -15.44
C ALA A 143 5.06 18.73 -15.40
N THR A 144 5.56 18.00 -14.40
CA THR A 144 7.00 17.75 -14.21
C THR A 144 7.56 16.77 -15.23
N TRP A 145 6.79 15.76 -15.62
CA TRP A 145 7.26 14.68 -16.50
C TRP A 145 6.74 14.76 -17.94
N SER A 146 6.08 15.87 -18.30
CA SER A 146 5.43 16.06 -19.60
C SER A 146 4.50 14.90 -20.00
N LEU A 147 3.82 14.29 -19.02
CA LEU A 147 2.94 13.14 -19.23
C LEU A 147 1.49 13.56 -19.44
N LYS A 148 0.75 12.80 -20.25
CA LYS A 148 -0.70 12.91 -20.43
C LYS A 148 -1.42 11.93 -19.50
N GLU A 149 -2.70 12.16 -19.26
CA GLU A 149 -3.52 11.22 -18.46
C GLU A 149 -3.58 9.81 -19.07
N SER A 150 -3.52 9.70 -20.40
CA SER A 150 -3.46 8.42 -21.10
C SER A 150 -2.20 7.63 -20.74
N ASP A 151 -1.07 8.30 -20.57
CA ASP A 151 0.20 7.65 -20.25
C ASP A 151 0.18 7.06 -18.83
N LEU A 152 -0.51 7.73 -17.90
CA LEU A 152 -0.66 7.28 -16.52
C LEU A 152 -1.73 6.19 -16.33
N LYS A 153 -2.70 6.09 -17.25
CA LYS A 153 -3.80 5.10 -17.18
C LYS A 153 -3.51 3.84 -17.95
N ASN A 154 -2.84 3.96 -19.09
CA ASN A 154 -2.59 2.86 -20.02
C ASN A 154 -1.18 2.28 -19.85
N SER A 155 -0.51 2.56 -18.73
CA SER A 155 0.80 2.00 -18.48
C SER A 155 0.70 0.48 -18.28
N ASP A 156 1.59 -0.28 -18.94
CA ASP A 156 1.65 -1.75 -18.81
C ASP A 156 1.86 -2.19 -17.36
N THR A 157 2.57 -1.37 -16.57
CA THR A 157 2.75 -1.56 -15.14
C THR A 157 1.81 -0.66 -14.36
N ARG A 158 1.08 -1.23 -13.40
CA ARG A 158 0.22 -0.47 -12.49
C ARG A 158 1.07 0.39 -11.56
N ILE A 159 0.90 1.71 -11.63
CA ILE A 159 1.59 2.65 -10.75
C ILE A 159 1.09 2.43 -9.30
N PRO A 160 1.99 2.26 -8.32
CA PRO A 160 1.61 2.32 -6.91
C PRO A 160 0.99 3.67 -6.57
N THR A 161 -0.21 3.65 -6.00
CA THR A 161 -0.91 4.86 -5.56
C THR A 161 -1.32 4.78 -4.10
N ALA A 162 -1.37 5.94 -3.46
CA ALA A 162 -1.96 6.11 -2.15
C ALA A 162 -3.09 7.14 -2.27
N ARG A 163 -4.19 6.89 -1.56
CA ARG A 163 -5.25 7.88 -1.42
C ARG A 163 -5.14 8.54 -0.05
N THR A 164 -5.09 9.87 0.00
CA THR A 164 -5.00 10.60 1.27
C THR A 164 -6.13 10.22 2.22
N LEU A 165 -5.95 10.37 3.53
CA LEU A 165 -7.02 10.11 4.51
C LEU A 165 -8.24 11.01 4.25
N PRO A 166 -9.43 10.70 4.80
CA PRO A 166 -10.55 11.62 4.79
C PRO A 166 -10.23 12.85 5.67
N TRP A 167 -9.81 13.95 5.06
CA TRP A 167 -9.58 15.21 5.76
C TRP A 167 -9.65 16.41 4.80
N TYR A 168 -9.48 17.61 5.35
CA TYR A 168 -9.31 18.83 4.58
C TYR A 168 -7.86 18.98 4.12
N TYR A 169 -7.65 18.98 2.81
CA TYR A 169 -6.35 19.21 2.20
C TYR A 169 -6.32 20.55 1.49
N VAL A 170 -5.23 21.30 1.69
CA VAL A 170 -4.89 22.48 0.91
C VAL A 170 -3.74 22.09 0.00
N THR A 171 -3.95 22.13 -1.31
CA THR A 171 -2.87 21.91 -2.29
C THR A 171 -2.47 23.25 -2.89
N ARG A 172 -1.16 23.42 -3.15
CA ARG A 172 -0.64 24.63 -3.82
C ARG A 172 -1.21 24.85 -5.23
N LEU A 173 -1.80 23.80 -5.82
CA LEU A 173 -2.41 23.85 -7.16
C LEU A 173 -3.70 24.67 -7.22
N PHE A 174 -4.39 24.86 -6.09
CA PHE A 174 -5.53 25.77 -6.03
C PHE A 174 -5.00 27.15 -5.68
N SER A 175 -4.79 27.99 -6.69
CA SER A 175 -4.39 29.40 -6.62
C SER A 175 -5.27 30.30 -5.73
N LYS A 176 -6.32 29.75 -5.11
CA LYS A 176 -7.22 30.41 -4.15
C LYS A 176 -7.37 29.70 -2.79
N GLY A 177 -6.47 28.78 -2.41
CA GLY A 177 -6.32 28.33 -1.02
C GLY A 177 -7.53 27.64 -0.36
N HIS A 178 -8.55 27.21 -1.11
CA HIS A 178 -9.72 26.56 -0.52
C HIS A 178 -9.39 25.14 -0.09
N ALA A 179 -9.61 24.86 1.20
CA ALA A 179 -9.50 23.51 1.74
C ALA A 179 -10.56 22.60 1.09
N SER A 180 -10.11 21.51 0.46
CA SER A 180 -11.00 20.53 -0.16
C SER A 180 -11.14 19.30 0.72
N ARG A 181 -12.37 18.81 0.89
CA ARG A 181 -12.65 17.49 1.49
C ARG A 181 -12.42 16.32 0.53
N LYS A 182 -12.14 16.60 -0.75
CA LYS A 182 -11.92 15.55 -1.74
C LYS A 182 -10.59 14.85 -1.42
N ARG A 183 -10.64 13.53 -1.23
CA ARG A 183 -9.43 12.72 -1.09
C ARG A 183 -8.61 12.81 -2.37
N ILE A 184 -7.30 12.99 -2.23
CA ILE A 184 -6.37 13.15 -3.34
C ILE A 184 -5.68 11.83 -3.58
N GLU A 185 -5.53 11.46 -4.86
CA GLU A 185 -4.69 10.34 -5.23
C GLU A 185 -3.26 10.82 -5.46
N LEU A 186 -2.35 10.09 -4.84
CA LEU A 186 -0.92 10.30 -4.85
C LEU A 186 -0.26 9.13 -5.55
N LEU A 187 0.69 9.42 -6.43
CA LEU A 187 1.44 8.46 -7.21
C LEU A 187 2.82 8.28 -6.59
N GLU A 188 3.36 7.08 -6.72
CA GLU A 188 4.75 6.79 -6.41
C GLU A 188 5.67 7.45 -7.45
N HIS A 189 6.66 8.20 -6.97
CA HIS A 189 7.44 9.12 -7.79
C HIS A 189 8.32 8.41 -8.82
N THR A 190 8.96 7.31 -8.42
CA THR A 190 9.91 6.59 -9.29
C THR A 190 9.20 5.86 -10.43
N ALA A 191 8.04 5.27 -10.19
CA ALA A 191 7.20 4.62 -11.19
C ALA A 191 6.70 5.63 -12.24
N VAL A 192 6.33 6.85 -11.82
CA VAL A 192 5.99 7.93 -12.76
C VAL A 192 7.19 8.30 -13.61
N GLY A 193 8.37 8.47 -13.00
CA GLY A 193 9.62 8.75 -13.72
C GLY A 193 9.97 7.64 -14.71
N ALA A 194 9.80 6.37 -14.33
CA ALA A 194 10.05 5.22 -15.20
C ALA A 194 9.14 5.21 -16.43
N ILE A 195 7.85 5.56 -16.28
CA ILE A 195 6.92 5.71 -17.41
C ILE A 195 7.38 6.83 -18.35
N ALA A 196 7.79 7.96 -17.79
CA ALA A 196 8.29 9.09 -18.58
C ALA A 196 9.56 8.72 -19.36
N ILE A 197 10.51 8.05 -18.70
CA ILE A 197 11.74 7.57 -19.35
C ILE A 197 11.43 6.55 -20.44
N ASN A 198 10.50 5.61 -20.22
CA ASN A 198 10.11 4.64 -21.26
C ASN A 198 9.50 5.35 -22.49
N LYS A 199 8.71 6.41 -22.26
CA LYS A 199 8.08 7.17 -23.33
C LYS A 199 9.06 8.06 -24.12
N TYR A 200 9.96 8.75 -23.43
CA TYR A 200 10.82 9.79 -24.02
C TYR A 200 12.28 9.38 -24.19
N GLY A 201 12.65 8.19 -23.72
CA GLY A 201 13.98 7.59 -23.86
C GLY A 201 15.02 8.05 -22.83
N SER A 202 14.95 9.29 -22.34
CA SER A 202 15.91 9.79 -21.33
C SER A 202 15.37 10.97 -20.51
N LEU A 203 16.00 11.24 -19.37
CA LEU A 203 15.71 12.41 -18.52
C LEU A 203 16.02 13.73 -19.24
N ASP A 204 17.09 13.80 -20.02
CA ASP A 204 17.52 15.03 -20.69
C ASP A 204 16.49 15.53 -21.71
N VAL A 205 15.86 14.60 -22.44
CA VAL A 205 14.79 14.92 -23.40
C VAL A 205 13.55 15.45 -22.69
N ILE A 206 13.24 14.95 -21.50
CA ILE A 206 12.09 15.41 -20.71
C ILE A 206 12.32 16.84 -20.22
N LEU A 207 13.52 17.13 -19.70
CA LEU A 207 13.88 18.47 -19.22
C LEU A 207 13.83 19.53 -20.32
N GLN A 208 14.08 19.15 -21.57
CA GLN A 208 13.95 20.04 -22.73
C GLN A 208 12.49 20.38 -23.10
N GLN A 209 11.50 19.59 -22.65
CA GLN A 209 10.08 19.84 -22.94
C GLN A 209 9.35 20.63 -21.85
N VAL A 210 9.95 20.80 -20.67
CA VAL A 210 9.35 21.50 -19.52
C VAL A 210 9.69 23.00 -19.53
N ASN A 211 10.69 23.41 -20.32
CA ASN A 211 11.05 24.82 -20.59
C ASN A 211 10.28 25.37 -21.79
#